data_AF-A0A0L8J3P7-F1
#
_entry.id   AF-A0A0L8J3P7-F1
#
_cell.length_a   1.000
_cell.length_b   1.000
_cell.length_c   1.000
_cell.angle_alpha   90.00
_cell.angle_beta   90.00
_cell.angle_gamma   90.00
#
_symmetry.space_group_name_H-M   'P 1'
#
loop_
_entity.id
_entity.type
_entity.pdbx_description
1 polymer ?
#
loop_
_entity_poly.entity_id
_entity_poly.type
_entity_poly.pdbx_seq_one_letter_code
_entity_poly.pdbx_strand_id
1 'polypeptide(L)'
;MHDQPPYLPPPEDVLEIGAPEQFAALSHPLRQRLLFALGHRPATAGQLAAQLDAKKGNVAHHLKVLREAGLIHIAETRQVRGGTEQYHQRTARHMVVTEPQAAGTAAMLTAVAQELDRSPAETQLTLRHLRLDPAKARELGETLARLVDEAEEDTEEQPLHGVLVALYQQAAPSSTTSTTSTTSTT
;
A
#
# COMPACT_ATOMS: atom_id res chain seq x y z
N MET A 1 35.48 -5.39 -21.30
CA MET A 1 35.29 -4.61 -20.06
C MET A 1 33.91 -4.99 -19.56
N HIS A 2 33.82 -5.90 -18.59
CA HIS A 2 32.52 -6.25 -17.99
C HIS A 2 32.16 -5.10 -17.07
N ASP A 3 31.21 -4.28 -17.49
CA ASP A 3 30.62 -3.21 -16.70
C ASP A 3 29.74 -3.91 -15.66
N GLN A 4 30.33 -4.26 -14.53
CA GLN A 4 29.59 -4.86 -13.42
C GLN A 4 28.66 -3.75 -12.90
N PRO A 5 27.32 -3.92 -12.99
CA PRO A 5 26.41 -2.90 -12.50
C PRO A 5 26.74 -2.63 -11.02
N PRO A 6 26.64 -1.36 -10.58
CA PRO A 6 26.91 -1.02 -9.18
C PRO A 6 26.11 -1.96 -8.29
N TYR A 7 26.78 -2.58 -7.32
CA TYR A 7 26.14 -3.38 -6.30
C TYR A 7 25.06 -2.53 -5.65
N LEU A 8 23.81 -2.84 -5.95
CA LEU A 8 22.67 -2.22 -5.33
C LEU A 8 22.48 -2.92 -3.99
N PRO A 9 22.42 -2.17 -2.88
CA PRO A 9 22.15 -2.78 -1.60
C PRO A 9 20.82 -3.54 -1.70
N PRO A 10 20.70 -4.71 -1.04
CA PRO A 10 19.41 -5.37 -0.93
C PRO A 10 18.39 -4.39 -0.33
N PRO A 11 17.10 -4.54 -0.66
CA PRO A 11 16.07 -3.72 -0.04
C PRO A 11 16.22 -3.79 1.48
N GLU A 12 16.10 -2.63 2.12
CA GLU A 12 16.10 -2.56 3.59
C GLU A 12 14.97 -3.44 4.13
N ASP A 13 15.14 -3.99 5.33
CA ASP A 13 14.10 -4.82 5.92
C ASP A 13 12.85 -3.96 6.19
N VAL A 14 13.04 -2.75 6.72
CA VAL A 14 11.95 -1.84 7.09
C VAL A 14 12.25 -0.40 6.65
N LEU A 15 11.29 0.24 5.98
CA LEU A 15 11.27 1.68 5.72
C LEU A 15 10.15 2.36 6.51
N GLU A 16 10.49 3.31 7.36
CA GLU A 16 9.51 4.22 7.97
C GLU A 16 9.10 5.32 6.98
N ILE A 17 7.80 5.46 6.78
CA ILE A 17 7.18 6.47 5.92
C ILE A 17 6.77 7.64 6.79
N GLY A 18 7.46 8.77 6.61
CA GLY A 18 7.22 10.01 7.36
C GLY A 18 7.44 11.30 6.57
N ALA A 19 8.00 11.23 5.36
CA ALA A 19 8.26 12.43 4.56
C ALA A 19 7.00 12.88 3.80
N PRO A 20 6.77 14.21 3.62
CA PRO A 20 5.63 14.74 2.87
C PRO A 20 5.49 14.16 1.46
N GLU A 21 6.60 13.97 0.75
CA GLU A 21 6.64 13.42 -0.61
C GLU A 21 6.19 11.96 -0.64
N GLN A 22 6.54 11.19 0.41
CA GLN A 22 6.10 9.80 0.57
C GLN A 22 4.60 9.75 0.82
N PHE A 23 4.06 10.59 1.72
CA PHE A 23 2.62 10.66 1.94
C PHE A 23 1.84 11.07 0.69
N ALA A 24 2.33 12.07 -0.04
CA ALA A 24 1.76 12.49 -1.31
C ALA A 24 1.77 11.35 -2.34
N ALA A 25 2.87 10.59 -2.42
CA ALA A 25 2.96 9.41 -3.27
C ALA A 25 1.96 8.31 -2.83
N LEU A 26 1.78 8.06 -1.54
CA LEU A 26 0.86 7.04 -1.04
C LEU A 26 -0.62 7.41 -1.17
N SER A 27 -0.94 8.68 -1.42
CA SER A 27 -2.31 9.18 -1.59
C SER A 27 -2.95 8.86 -2.95
N HIS A 28 -2.42 7.90 -3.73
CA HIS A 28 -2.98 7.51 -5.02
C HIS A 28 -3.14 5.99 -5.15
N PRO A 29 -4.35 5.48 -5.46
CA PRO A 29 -4.61 4.03 -5.49
C PRO A 29 -3.71 3.25 -6.44
N LEU A 30 -3.43 3.78 -7.64
CA LEU A 30 -2.53 3.08 -8.57
C LEU A 30 -1.09 2.99 -8.06
N ARG A 31 -0.62 3.97 -7.26
CA ARG A 31 0.73 3.91 -6.68
C ARG A 31 0.81 2.87 -5.58
N GLN A 32 -0.25 2.74 -4.77
CA GLN A 32 -0.39 1.66 -3.81
C GLN A 32 -0.38 0.29 -4.50
N ARG A 33 -1.18 0.11 -5.57
CA ARG A 33 -1.18 -1.14 -6.36
C ARG A 33 0.16 -1.47 -7.00
N LEU A 34 0.90 -0.45 -7.44
CA LEU A 34 2.26 -0.65 -7.96
C LEU A 34 3.22 -1.13 -6.85
N LEU A 35 3.10 -0.60 -5.63
CA LEU A 35 3.89 -1.09 -4.49
C LEU A 35 3.52 -2.54 -4.13
N PHE A 36 2.24 -2.91 -4.14
CA PHE A 36 1.81 -4.30 -3.92
C PHE A 36 2.40 -5.24 -4.99
N ALA A 37 2.32 -4.86 -6.26
CA ALA A 37 2.87 -5.64 -7.37
C ALA A 37 4.40 -5.78 -7.34
N LEU A 38 5.10 -4.76 -6.81
CA LEU A 38 6.55 -4.77 -6.58
C LEU A 38 6.97 -5.49 -5.29
N GLY A 39 6.02 -6.15 -4.63
CA GLY A 39 6.16 -6.85 -3.35
C GLY A 39 7.42 -7.71 -3.24
N HIS A 40 7.59 -8.63 -4.19
CA HIS A 40 8.56 -9.72 -4.04
C HIS A 40 9.67 -9.69 -5.08
N ARG A 41 9.40 -9.18 -6.28
CA ARG A 41 10.34 -9.25 -7.41
C ARG A 41 10.40 -7.95 -8.18
N PRO A 42 11.58 -7.59 -8.72
CA PRO A 42 11.69 -6.47 -9.63
C PRO A 42 10.82 -6.64 -10.87
N ALA A 43 10.20 -5.56 -11.32
CA ALA A 43 9.35 -5.57 -12.51
C ALA A 43 9.54 -4.31 -13.37
N THR A 44 9.40 -4.47 -14.68
CA THR A 44 9.42 -3.35 -15.63
C THR A 44 8.08 -2.63 -15.68
N ALA A 45 8.08 -1.38 -16.15
CA ALA A 45 6.85 -0.64 -16.41
C ALA A 45 5.89 -1.37 -17.37
N GLY A 46 6.42 -2.19 -18.29
CA GLY A 46 5.60 -2.99 -19.21
C GLY A 46 4.92 -4.17 -18.53
N GLN A 47 5.65 -4.90 -17.68
CA GLN A 47 5.10 -6.01 -16.90
C GLN A 47 4.02 -5.53 -15.93
N LEU A 48 4.29 -4.43 -15.21
CA LEU A 48 3.33 -3.82 -14.28
C LEU A 48 2.07 -3.30 -15.00
N ALA A 49 2.24 -2.71 -16.18
CA ALA A 49 1.11 -2.28 -17.00
C ALA A 49 0.21 -3.44 -17.42
N ALA A 50 0.80 -4.57 -17.83
CA ALA A 50 0.04 -5.77 -18.17
C ALA A 50 -0.66 -6.37 -16.95
N GLN A 51 0.06 -6.52 -15.83
CA GLN A 51 -0.48 -7.09 -14.59
C GLN A 51 -1.64 -6.28 -14.01
N LEU A 52 -1.54 -4.95 -14.08
CA LEU A 52 -2.53 -4.05 -13.46
C LEU A 52 -3.65 -3.60 -14.41
N ASP A 53 -3.65 -4.08 -15.65
CA ASP A 53 -4.50 -3.63 -16.76
C ASP A 53 -4.50 -2.09 -16.89
N ALA A 54 -3.30 -1.53 -17.04
CA ALA A 54 -3.06 -0.10 -17.05
C ALA A 54 -2.25 0.35 -18.28
N LYS A 55 -2.42 1.61 -18.67
CA LYS A 55 -1.62 2.18 -19.77
C LYS A 55 -0.15 2.33 -19.34
N LYS A 56 0.78 1.82 -20.16
CA LYS A 56 2.23 1.88 -19.90
C LYS A 56 2.75 3.28 -19.58
N GLY A 57 2.31 4.31 -20.31
CA GLY A 57 2.71 5.70 -20.04
C GLY A 57 2.24 6.20 -18.66
N ASN A 58 1.06 5.77 -18.21
CA ASN A 58 0.55 6.10 -16.88
C ASN A 58 1.37 5.41 -15.79
N VAL A 59 1.68 4.12 -15.97
CA VAL A 59 2.55 3.35 -15.06
C VAL A 59 3.93 4.00 -14.96
N ALA A 60 4.56 4.36 -16.07
CA ALA A 60 5.87 5.01 -16.08
C ALA A 60 5.88 6.33 -15.29
N HIS A 61 4.82 7.14 -15.44
CA HIS A 61 4.66 8.37 -14.66
C HIS A 61 4.59 8.07 -13.14
N HIS A 62 3.78 7.09 -12.74
CA HIS A 62 3.64 6.73 -11.33
C HIS A 62 4.90 6.12 -10.72
N LEU A 63 5.63 5.30 -11.47
CA LEU A 63 6.94 4.76 -11.05
C LEU A 63 7.97 5.87 -10.85
N LYS A 64 7.96 6.90 -11.71
CA LYS A 64 8.81 8.08 -11.52
C LYS A 64 8.50 8.77 -10.18
N VAL A 65 7.23 9.01 -9.88
CA VAL A 65 6.80 9.64 -8.61
C VAL A 65 7.20 8.79 -7.40
N LEU A 66 6.98 7.48 -7.45
CA LEU A 66 7.37 6.56 -6.37
C LEU A 66 8.89 6.57 -6.14
N ARG A 67 9.68 6.63 -7.21
CA ARG A 67 11.15 6.69 -7.13
C ARG A 67 11.64 8.02 -6.57
N GLU A 68 11.02 9.12 -6.98
CA GLU A 68 11.32 10.47 -6.44
C GLU A 68 10.97 10.57 -4.95
N ALA A 69 9.93 9.86 -4.51
CA ALA A 69 9.58 9.72 -3.09
C ALA A 69 10.46 8.70 -2.33
N GLY A 70 11.43 8.05 -2.99
CA GLY A 70 12.31 7.05 -2.37
C GLY A 70 11.64 5.73 -1.99
N LEU A 71 10.42 5.48 -2.47
CA LEU A 71 9.65 4.26 -2.14
C LEU A 71 10.05 3.06 -3.01
N ILE A 72 10.64 3.33 -4.17
CA ILE A 72 11.19 2.31 -5.08
C ILE A 72 12.54 2.79 -5.64
N HIS A 73 13.36 1.85 -6.11
CA HIS A 73 14.57 2.12 -6.90
C HIS A 73 14.60 1.29 -8.19
N ILE A 74 15.61 1.53 -9.03
CA ILE A 74 15.91 0.66 -10.17
C ILE A 74 16.84 -0.43 -9.65
N ALA A 75 16.41 -1.68 -9.75
CA ALA A 75 17.17 -2.86 -9.32
C ALA A 75 18.14 -3.33 -10.41
N GLU A 76 17.75 -3.24 -11.67
CA GLU A 76 18.62 -3.55 -12.80
C GLU A 76 18.14 -2.86 -14.08
N THR A 77 19.02 -2.79 -15.07
CA THR A 77 18.69 -2.33 -16.42
C THR A 77 19.14 -3.34 -17.45
N ARG A 78 18.32 -3.60 -18.46
CA ARG A 78 18.60 -4.57 -19.52
C ARG A 78 18.45 -3.93 -20.89
N GLN A 79 19.42 -4.17 -21.78
CA GLN A 79 19.28 -3.80 -23.19
C GLN A 79 18.39 -4.80 -23.91
N VAL A 80 17.41 -4.29 -24.65
CA VAL A 80 16.49 -5.07 -25.48
C VAL A 80 16.42 -4.46 -26.88
N ARG A 81 15.81 -5.18 -27.83
CA ARG A 81 15.73 -4.77 -29.24
C ARG A 81 15.02 -3.41 -29.45
N GLY A 82 14.27 -2.94 -28.45
CA GLY A 82 13.53 -1.66 -28.45
C GLY A 82 14.06 -0.59 -27.50
N GLY A 83 15.25 -0.75 -26.92
CA GLY A 83 15.86 0.23 -26.00
C GLY A 83 16.31 -0.38 -24.67
N THR A 84 16.38 0.43 -23.62
CA THR A 84 16.77 -0.01 -22.28
C THR A 84 15.53 -0.21 -21.40
N GLU A 85 15.35 -1.42 -20.88
CA GLU A 85 14.35 -1.70 -19.85
C GLU A 85 14.93 -1.45 -18.46
N GLN A 86 14.11 -0.87 -17.58
CA GLN A 86 14.43 -0.65 -16.17
C GLN A 86 13.52 -1.54 -15.34
N TYR A 87 14.12 -2.34 -14.46
CA TYR A 87 13.42 -3.15 -13.48
C TYR A 87 13.36 -2.38 -12.18
N HIS A 88 12.15 -2.12 -11.70
CA HIS A 88 11.90 -1.36 -10.49
C HIS A 88 11.65 -2.32 -9.33
N GLN A 89 12.06 -1.95 -8.12
CA GLN A 89 11.85 -2.73 -6.90
C GLN A 89 11.56 -1.79 -5.72
N ARG A 90 10.79 -2.25 -4.72
CA ARG A 90 10.59 -1.50 -3.47
C ARG A 90 11.92 -1.26 -2.77
N THR A 91 12.06 -0.09 -2.16
CA THR A 91 13.24 0.25 -1.34
C THR A 91 13.36 -0.61 -0.10
N ALA A 92 12.22 -1.05 0.47
CA ALA A 92 12.18 -1.95 1.60
C ALA A 92 11.11 -3.03 1.45
N ARG A 93 11.32 -4.16 2.13
CA ARG A 93 10.35 -5.27 2.17
C ARG A 93 9.10 -4.90 2.95
N HIS A 94 9.30 -4.28 4.11
CA HIS A 94 8.24 -3.76 4.96
C HIS A 94 8.26 -2.24 4.96
N MET A 95 7.09 -1.62 4.81
CA MET A 95 6.95 -0.16 4.78
C MET A 95 5.95 0.24 5.85
N VAL A 96 6.43 0.92 6.89
CA VAL A 96 5.64 1.27 8.08
C VAL A 96 5.25 2.73 8.02
N VAL A 97 3.95 3.02 7.99
CA VAL A 97 3.45 4.39 8.04
C VAL A 97 3.31 4.81 9.49
N THR A 98 4.22 5.67 9.97
CA THR A 98 4.25 6.12 11.38
C THR A 98 3.01 6.92 11.75
N GLU A 99 2.50 7.74 10.83
CA GLU A 99 1.26 8.51 11.02
C GLU A 99 0.37 8.41 9.77
N PRO A 100 -0.60 7.47 9.74
CA PRO A 100 -1.49 7.30 8.60
C PRO A 100 -2.33 8.55 8.32
N GLN A 101 -2.18 9.10 7.12
CA GLN A 101 -3.00 10.22 6.64
C GLN A 101 -4.28 9.72 5.98
N ALA A 102 -5.40 10.44 6.14
CA ALA A 102 -6.70 10.05 5.60
C ALA A 102 -6.68 9.76 4.09
N ALA A 103 -5.99 10.60 3.30
CA ALA A 103 -5.87 10.40 1.85
C ALA A 103 -5.06 9.14 1.49
N GLY A 104 -3.97 8.87 2.21
CA GLY A 104 -3.16 7.66 2.08
C GLY A 104 -3.96 6.41 2.44
N THR A 105 -4.65 6.43 3.58
CA THR A 105 -5.52 5.32 4.03
C THR A 105 -6.63 5.03 3.03
N ALA A 106 -7.31 6.07 2.52
CA ALA A 106 -8.36 5.90 1.51
C ALA A 106 -7.80 5.31 0.19
N ALA A 107 -6.64 5.78 -0.25
CA ALA A 107 -5.97 5.25 -1.42
C ALA A 107 -5.56 3.77 -1.25
N MET A 108 -5.05 3.39 -0.07
CA MET A 108 -4.70 2.01 0.26
C MET A 108 -5.94 1.11 0.27
N LEU A 109 -7.02 1.53 0.94
CA LEU A 109 -8.28 0.78 0.96
C LEU A 109 -8.88 0.62 -0.45
N THR A 110 -8.78 1.66 -1.30
CA THR A 110 -9.22 1.57 -2.70
C THR A 110 -8.35 0.59 -3.50
N ALA A 111 -7.04 0.57 -3.25
CA ALA A 111 -6.12 -0.37 -3.89
C ALA A 111 -6.42 -1.82 -3.48
N VAL A 112 -6.64 -2.07 -2.19
CA VAL A 112 -7.03 -3.38 -1.67
C VAL A 112 -8.37 -3.83 -2.25
N ALA A 113 -9.38 -2.95 -2.31
CA ALA A 113 -10.67 -3.29 -2.93
C ALA A 113 -10.50 -3.73 -4.40
N GLN A 114 -9.61 -3.09 -5.16
CA GLN A 114 -9.30 -3.47 -6.55
C GLN A 114 -8.50 -4.76 -6.67
N GLU A 115 -7.74 -5.13 -5.65
CA GLU A 115 -7.02 -6.40 -5.59
C GLU A 115 -7.95 -7.55 -5.25
N LEU A 116 -8.85 -7.36 -4.27
CA LEU A 116 -9.89 -8.31 -3.92
C LEU A 116 -10.80 -8.65 -5.11
N ASP A 117 -11.18 -7.66 -5.93
CA ASP A 117 -11.98 -7.85 -7.16
C ASP A 117 -11.31 -8.79 -8.18
N ARG A 118 -9.98 -8.91 -8.14
CA ARG A 118 -9.18 -9.78 -9.03
C ARG A 118 -8.70 -11.06 -8.35
N SER A 119 -9.02 -11.27 -7.07
CA SER A 119 -8.54 -12.44 -6.32
C SER A 119 -9.09 -13.73 -6.93
N PRO A 120 -8.24 -14.76 -7.17
CA PRO A 120 -8.70 -16.06 -7.65
C PRO A 120 -9.34 -16.91 -6.54
N ALA A 121 -9.18 -16.52 -5.27
CA ALA A 121 -9.66 -17.26 -4.11
C ALA A 121 -10.81 -16.52 -3.40
N GLU A 122 -11.65 -17.28 -2.69
CA GLU A 122 -12.70 -16.72 -1.84
C GLU A 122 -12.09 -15.78 -0.79
N THR A 123 -12.63 -14.56 -0.72
CA THR A 123 -12.16 -13.55 0.23
C THR A 123 -12.87 -13.71 1.57
N GLN A 124 -12.12 -13.97 2.64
CA GLN A 124 -12.63 -13.90 4.00
C GLN A 124 -12.57 -12.46 4.51
N LEU A 125 -13.73 -11.79 4.60
CA LEU A 125 -13.86 -10.44 5.15
C LEU A 125 -14.63 -10.45 6.47
N THR A 126 -14.02 -9.92 7.54
CA THR A 126 -14.68 -9.78 8.85
C THR A 126 -14.77 -8.31 9.23
N LEU A 127 -15.99 -7.83 9.48
CA LEU A 127 -16.25 -6.49 10.02
C LEU A 127 -17.10 -6.60 11.28
N ARG A 128 -16.54 -6.18 12.42
CA ARG A 128 -17.24 -6.16 13.71
C ARG A 128 -16.91 -4.90 14.49
N HIS A 129 -17.90 -4.31 15.11
CA HIS A 129 -17.70 -3.24 16.10
C HIS A 129 -17.78 -3.82 17.51
N LEU A 130 -16.72 -3.63 18.28
CA LEU A 130 -16.60 -4.11 19.66
C LEU A 130 -16.58 -2.92 20.61
N ARG A 131 -17.25 -3.05 21.76
CA ARG A 131 -17.10 -2.09 22.87
C ARG A 131 -15.89 -2.50 23.70
N LEU A 132 -14.82 -1.71 23.62
CA LEU A 132 -13.57 -1.93 24.34
C LEU A 132 -13.23 -0.68 25.13
N ASP A 133 -12.63 -0.86 26.31
CA ASP A 133 -11.92 0.25 26.95
C ASP A 133 -10.59 0.52 26.19
N PRO A 134 -9.95 1.70 26.39
CA PRO A 134 -8.75 2.05 25.65
C PRO A 134 -7.58 1.07 25.82
N ALA A 135 -7.45 0.43 26.99
CA ALA A 135 -6.38 -0.53 27.25
C ALA A 135 -6.59 -1.81 26.44
N LYS A 136 -7.82 -2.35 26.42
CA LYS A 136 -8.19 -3.52 25.61
C LYS A 136 -8.11 -3.25 24.11
N ALA A 137 -8.48 -2.04 23.67
CA ALA A 137 -8.34 -1.66 22.27
C ALA A 137 -6.86 -1.67 21.84
N ARG A 138 -5.98 -1.07 22.65
CA ARG A 138 -4.53 -1.09 22.39
C ARG A 138 -3.97 -2.51 22.38
N GLU A 139 -4.30 -3.32 23.39
CA GLU A 139 -3.87 -4.72 23.49
C GLU A 139 -4.32 -5.55 22.28
N LEU A 140 -5.58 -5.41 21.84
CA LEU A 140 -6.09 -6.09 20.66
C LEU A 140 -5.34 -5.66 19.39
N GLY A 141 -5.10 -4.35 19.24
CA GLY A 141 -4.33 -3.82 18.11
C GLY A 141 -2.90 -4.37 18.04
N GLU A 142 -2.19 -4.34 19.18
CA GLU A 142 -0.83 -4.89 19.31
C GLU A 142 -0.80 -6.40 19.05
N THR A 143 -1.83 -7.13 19.50
CA THR A 143 -1.93 -8.59 19.26
C THR A 143 -2.15 -8.90 17.78
N LEU A 144 -3.04 -8.16 17.12
CA LEU A 144 -3.33 -8.33 15.70
C LEU A 144 -2.12 -7.98 14.84
N ALA A 145 -1.41 -6.89 15.14
CA ALA A 145 -0.18 -6.51 14.44
C ALA A 145 0.89 -7.60 14.58
N ARG A 146 1.14 -8.05 15.82
CA ARG A 146 2.11 -9.11 16.10
C ARG A 146 1.79 -10.43 15.39
N LEU A 147 0.51 -10.82 15.34
CA LEU A 147 0.10 -12.03 14.63
C LEU A 147 0.44 -11.98 13.13
N VAL A 148 0.38 -10.79 12.52
CA VAL A 148 0.78 -10.59 11.11
C VAL A 148 2.30 -10.54 10.98
N ASP A 149 2.99 -9.82 11.86
CA ASP A 149 4.45 -9.65 11.82
C ASP A 149 5.22 -10.96 12.11
N GLU A 150 4.66 -11.85 12.92
CA GLU A 150 5.25 -13.15 13.29
C GLU A 150 4.77 -14.31 12.39
N ALA A 151 3.99 -14.03 11.34
CA ALA A 151 3.52 -15.07 10.43
C ALA A 151 4.69 -15.72 9.67
N GLU A 152 4.78 -17.04 9.70
CA GLU A 152 5.78 -17.79 8.93
C GLU A 152 5.47 -17.73 7.42
N GLU A 153 6.42 -17.25 6.62
CA GLU A 153 6.30 -17.22 5.16
C GLU A 153 6.75 -18.55 4.54
N ASP A 154 5.93 -19.07 3.63
CA ASP A 154 6.29 -20.20 2.77
C ASP A 154 7.26 -19.77 1.65
N THR A 155 7.74 -20.75 0.88
CA THR A 155 8.59 -20.52 -0.30
C THR A 155 7.90 -19.65 -1.36
N GLU A 156 8.69 -18.96 -2.20
CA GLU A 156 8.20 -18.12 -3.32
C GLU A 156 7.34 -18.85 -4.38
N GLU A 157 7.26 -20.17 -4.33
CA GLU A 157 6.38 -20.98 -5.19
C GLU A 157 4.90 -20.91 -4.77
N GLN A 158 4.62 -20.55 -3.51
CA GLN A 158 3.25 -20.44 -2.99
C GLN A 158 2.57 -19.13 -3.40
N PRO A 159 1.22 -19.10 -3.45
CA PRO A 159 0.49 -17.88 -3.75
C PRO A 159 0.74 -16.79 -2.71
N LEU A 160 0.91 -15.56 -3.19
CA LEU A 160 1.00 -14.39 -2.33
C LEU A 160 -0.37 -14.00 -1.77
N HIS A 161 -0.46 -13.87 -0.45
CA HIS A 161 -1.68 -13.45 0.25
C HIS A 161 -1.49 -12.05 0.84
N GLY A 162 -2.37 -11.11 0.48
CA GLY A 162 -2.42 -9.80 1.10
C GLY A 162 -3.22 -9.84 2.41
N VAL A 163 -2.66 -9.30 3.49
CA VAL A 163 -3.34 -9.16 4.79
C VAL A 163 -3.44 -7.68 5.15
N LEU A 164 -4.66 -7.21 5.41
CA LEU A 164 -4.92 -5.87 5.94
C LEU A 164 -5.70 -6.00 7.25
N VAL A 165 -5.11 -5.53 8.34
CA VAL A 165 -5.77 -5.43 9.64
C VAL A 165 -5.92 -3.95 10.00
N ALA A 166 -7.15 -3.53 10.30
CA ALA A 166 -7.44 -2.17 10.75
C ALA A 166 -8.28 -2.22 12.03
N LEU A 167 -7.74 -1.63 13.10
CA LEU A 167 -8.50 -1.32 14.32
C LEU A 167 -8.71 0.18 14.39
N TYR A 168 -9.97 0.60 14.47
CA TYR A 168 -10.33 2.01 14.54
C TYR A 168 -11.48 2.22 15.53
N GLN A 169 -11.53 3.41 16.11
CA GLN A 169 -12.66 3.82 16.92
C GLN A 169 -13.75 4.38 15.99
N GLN A 170 -14.98 3.86 16.11
CA GLN A 170 -16.11 4.41 15.38
C GLN A 170 -16.34 5.86 15.81
N ALA A 171 -16.50 6.77 14.84
CA ALA A 171 -16.89 8.14 15.12
C ALA A 171 -18.21 8.16 15.90
N ALA A 172 -18.29 9.03 16.92
CA ALA A 172 -19.57 9.29 17.58
C ALA A 172 -20.55 9.84 16.55
N PRO A 173 -21.85 9.47 16.60
CA PRO A 173 -22.84 10.09 15.75
C PRO A 173 -22.82 11.60 16.01
N SER A 174 -22.55 12.39 14.97
CA SER A 174 -22.65 13.84 15.04
C SER A 174 -24.10 14.19 15.38
N SER A 175 -24.31 14.79 16.56
CA SER A 175 -25.63 15.26 16.97
C SER A 175 -26.05 16.41 16.05
N THR A 176 -26.84 16.11 15.02
CA THR A 176 -27.54 17.14 14.26
C THR A 176 -28.63 17.72 15.17
N THR A 177 -28.30 18.79 15.88
CA THR A 177 -29.30 19.63 16.56
C THR A 177 -30.07 20.37 15.47
N SER A 178 -31.14 19.75 14.97
CA SER A 178 -32.17 20.44 14.20
C SER A 178 -32.84 21.45 15.12
N THR A 179 -32.37 22.69 15.10
CA THR A 179 -33.08 23.82 15.71
C THR A 179 -34.27 24.10 14.83
N THR A 180 -35.41 23.50 15.15
CA THR A 180 -36.70 23.88 14.57
C THR A 180 -37.04 25.25 15.15
N SER A 181 -36.70 26.31 14.42
CA SER A 181 -37.21 27.66 14.66
C SER A 181 -38.72 27.63 14.43
N THR A 182 -39.49 27.50 15.50
CA THR A 182 -40.93 27.74 15.49
C THR A 182 -41.16 29.22 15.19
N THR A 183 -41.63 29.51 13.99
CA THR A 183 -42.15 30.83 13.62
C THR A 183 -43.43 31.07 14.43
N SER A 184 -43.35 31.90 15.47
CA SER A 184 -44.53 32.47 16.12
C SER A 184 -44.91 33.78 15.44
N THR A 185 -46.12 33.77 14.92
CA THR A 185 -46.96 34.88 14.44
C THR A 185 -46.95 36.09 15.38
N THR A 186 -46.85 37.30 14.80
CA THR A 186 -47.72 38.44 15.13
C THR A 186 -47.86 39.29 13.87
#